data_AF-A0A4R0GJH3-F1
#
_entry.id   AF-A0A4R0GJH3-F1
#
_cell.length_a   1.000
_cell.length_b   1.000
_cell.length_c   1.000
_cell.angle_alpha   90.00
_cell.angle_beta   90.00
_cell.angle_gamma   90.00
#
_symmetry.space_group_name_H-M   'P 1'
#
loop_
_entity.id
_entity.type
_entity.pdbx_description
1 polymer ?
#
loop_
_entity_poly.entity_id
_entity_poly.type
_entity_poly.pdbx_seq_one_letter_code
_entity_poly.pdbx_strand_id
1 'polypeptide(L)' 'MTSMYDEPPLIEVEQAAAVIVARHRDGRCDACTPHGCPELARARPVHTRAEQRWLAAARDG' A
#
# COMPACT_ATOMS: atom_id res chain seq x y z
N MET A 1 1.15 27.62 -16.77
CA MET A 1 0.17 26.50 -16.74
C MET A 1 0.96 25.20 -16.88
N THR A 2 1.37 24.63 -15.75
CA THR A 2 1.91 23.27 -15.68
C THR A 2 1.29 22.67 -14.44
N SER A 3 0.40 21.72 -14.65
CA SER A 3 -0.40 21.08 -13.61
C SER A 3 0.55 20.36 -12.64
N MET A 4 0.77 20.96 -11.47
CA MET A 4 1.50 20.39 -10.34
C MET A 4 0.64 19.32 -9.66
N TYR A 5 0.35 18.22 -10.36
CA TYR A 5 -0.05 17.03 -9.63
C TYR A 5 1.21 16.53 -8.92
N ASP A 6 1.34 16.90 -7.64
CA ASP A 6 2.28 16.29 -6.70
C ASP A 6 1.98 14.79 -6.68
N GLU A 7 2.74 14.02 -7.47
CA GLU A 7 2.77 12.58 -7.30
C GLU A 7 3.32 12.32 -5.90
N PRO A 8 2.55 11.66 -5.01
CA PRO A 8 3.02 11.41 -3.66
C PRO A 8 4.32 10.61 -3.73
N PRO A 9 5.34 10.96 -2.91
CA PRO A 9 6.59 10.23 -2.90
C PRO A 9 6.34 8.74 -2.67
N LEU A 10 7.09 7.88 -3.35
CA LEU A 10 6.89 6.43 -3.35
C LEU A 10 6.77 5.83 -1.94
N ILE A 11 7.50 6.39 -0.97
CA ILE A 11 7.46 6.01 0.45
C ILE A 11 6.08 6.25 1.08
N GLU A 12 5.42 7.39 0.78
CA GLU A 12 4.09 7.68 1.30
C GLU A 12 3.04 6.71 0.73
N VAL A 13 3.17 6.36 -0.55
CA VAL A 13 2.29 5.38 -1.20
C VAL A 13 2.44 4.00 -0.57
N GLU A 14 3.67 3.59 -0.25
CA GLU A 14 3.96 2.33 0.44
C GLU A 14 3.41 2.30 1.88
N GLN A 15 3.61 3.39 2.63
CA GLN A 15 3.06 3.52 3.98
C GLN A 15 1.53 3.49 3.98
N ALA A 16 0.89 4.20 3.04
CA ALA A 16 -0.55 4.16 2.88
C ALA A 16 -1.06 2.74 2.56
N ALA A 17 -0.37 2.02 1.66
CA ALA A 17 -0.70 0.64 1.34
C ALA A 17 -0.57 -0.29 2.56
N ALA A 18 0.48 -0.11 3.39
CA ALA A 18 0.67 -0.86 4.62
C ALA A 18 -0.46 -0.63 5.63
N VAL A 19 -0.91 0.63 5.80
CA VAL A 19 -2.05 0.96 6.67
C VAL A 19 -3.33 0.27 6.20
N ILE A 20 -3.61 0.27 4.90
CA ILE A 20 -4.80 -0.39 4.32
C ILE A 20 -4.75 -1.90 4.58
N VAL A 21 -3.60 -2.54 4.31
CA VAL A 21 -3.43 -3.98 4.55
C VAL A 21 -3.61 -4.31 6.03
N ALA A 22 -3.05 -3.51 6.94
CA ALA A 22 -3.18 -3.69 8.38
C ALA A 22 -4.64 -3.56 8.86
N ARG A 23 -5.35 -2.50 8.44
CA ARG A 23 -6.77 -2.31 8.77
C ARG A 23 -7.61 -3.50 8.33
N HIS A 24 -7.30 -4.05 7.16
CA HIS A 24 -8.03 -5.19 6.63
C HIS A 24 -7.76 -6.50 7.39
N ARG A 25 -6.52 -6.69 7.88
CA ARG A 25 -6.15 -7.80 8.76
C ARG A 25 -6.85 -7.70 10.11
N ASP A 26 -6.99 -6.49 10.64
CA ASP A 26 -7.62 -6.23 11.94
C ASP A 26 -9.16 -6.16 11.88
N GLY A 27 -9.76 -6.35 10.69
CA GLY A 27 -11.20 -6.24 10.49
C GLY A 27 -11.75 -4.82 10.62
N ARG A 28 -10.90 -3.79 10.52
CA ARG A 28 -11.23 -2.36 10.64
C ARG A 28 -11.31 -1.63 9.29
N CYS A 29 -11.48 -2.36 8.19
CA CYS A 29 -11.57 -1.76 6.86
C CYS A 29 -13.03 -1.41 6.55
N ASP A 30 -13.33 -0.11 6.53
CA ASP A 30 -14.68 0.41 6.28
C ASP A 30 -15.07 0.39 4.78
N ALA A 31 -14.11 0.14 3.88
CA ALA A 31 -14.31 0.10 2.44
C ALA A 31 -14.69 -1.30 1.90
N CYS A 32 -14.81 -2.29 2.78
CA CYS A 32 -15.18 -3.66 2.40
C CYS A 32 -16.62 -3.71 1.86
N THR A 33 -16.81 -4.42 0.75
CA THR A 33 -18.13 -4.75 0.20
C THR A 33 -18.31 -6.27 0.14
N PRO A 34 -19.54 -6.79 -0.05
CA PRO A 34 -19.77 -8.22 -0.25
C PRO A 34 -19.02 -8.82 -1.45
N HIS A 35 -18.63 -7.99 -2.42
CA HIS A 35 -17.86 -8.41 -3.61
C HIS A 35 -16.33 -8.34 -3.40
N GLY A 36 -15.89 -7.96 -2.20
CA GLY A 36 -14.49 -7.78 -1.84
C GLY A 36 -14.15 -6.34 -1.46
N CYS A 37 -12.85 -6.09 -1.21
CA CYS A 37 -12.36 -4.77 -0.81
C CYS A 37 -11.50 -4.14 -1.92
N PRO A 38 -11.98 -3.06 -2.57
CA PRO A 38 -11.26 -2.39 -3.65
C PRO A 38 -9.97 -1.72 -3.15
N GLU A 39 -9.94 -1.21 -1.92
CA GLU A 39 -8.74 -0.62 -1.33
C GLU A 39 -7.66 -1.67 -1.12
N LEU A 40 -8.02 -2.85 -0.61
CA LEU A 40 -7.08 -3.95 -0.43
C LEU A 40 -6.52 -4.46 -1.76
N ALA A 41 -7.37 -4.54 -2.80
CA ALA A 41 -6.96 -4.96 -4.13
C ALA A 41 -5.90 -4.01 -4.73
N ARG A 42 -5.99 -2.71 -4.44
CA ARG A 42 -5.01 -1.70 -4.85
C ARG A 42 -3.76 -1.70 -3.97
N ALA A 43 -3.92 -1.84 -2.66
CA ALA A 43 -2.82 -1.76 -1.69
C ALA A 43 -1.91 -2.99 -1.70
N ARG A 44 -2.46 -4.20 -1.91
CA ARG A 44 -1.68 -5.45 -1.84
C ARG A 44 -0.46 -5.49 -2.77
N PRO A 45 -0.57 -5.20 -4.08
CA PRO A 45 0.59 -5.21 -4.97
C PRO A 45 1.70 -4.24 -4.54
N VAL A 46 1.32 -3.05 -4.06
CA VAL A 46 2.26 -2.04 -3.56
C VAL A 46 2.97 -2.53 -2.31
N HIS A 47 2.21 -3.06 -1.34
CA HIS A 47 2.75 -3.60 -0.10
C HIS A 47 3.72 -4.76 -0.37
N THR A 48 3.34 -5.74 -1.19
CA THR A 48 4.21 -6.88 -1.53
C THR A 48 5.50 -6.42 -2.22
N ARG A 49 5.44 -5.44 -3.13
CA ARG A 49 6.64 -4.90 -3.77
C ARG A 49 7.52 -4.10 -2.80
N ALA A 50 6.92 -3.42 -1.83
CA ALA A 50 7.66 -2.80 -0.74
C ALA A 50 8.37 -3.90 0.08
N GLU A 51 7.65 -4.88 0.62
CA GLU A 51 8.23 -5.98 1.41
C GLU A 51 9.41 -6.66 0.71
N GLN A 52 9.29 -6.94 -0.59
CA GLN A 52 10.39 -7.52 -1.37
C GLN A 52 11.64 -6.64 -1.42
N ARG A 53 11.49 -5.32 -1.58
CA ARG A 53 12.63 -4.38 -1.57
C ARG A 53 13.30 -4.32 -0.22
N TRP A 54 12.52 -4.30 0.86
CA TRP A 54 13.05 -4.30 2.21
C TRP A 54 13.78 -5.61 2.53
N LEU A 55 13.22 -6.75 2.12
CA LEU A 55 13.86 -8.06 2.25
C LEU A 55 15.14 -8.18 1.41
N ALA A 56 15.16 -7.61 0.21
CA ALA A 56 16.36 -7.55 -0.62
C ALA A 56 17.46 -6.71 0.05
N ALA A 57 17.11 -5.49 0.49
CA ALA A 57 18.04 -4.60 1.20
C ALA A 57 18.60 -5.23 2.49
N ALA A 58 17.80 -6.02 3.21
CA ALA A 58 18.23 -6.73 4.41
C ALA A 58 19.14 -7.93 4.14
N ARG A 59 19.19 -8.45 2.90
CA ARG A 59 20.08 -9.56 2.50
C ARG A 59 21.43 -9.09 2.00
N ASP A 60 21.50 -7.85 1.51
CA ASP A 60 22.72 -7.24 0.97
C ASP A 60 23.54 -6.50 2.04
N GLY A 61 23.10 -6.51 3.31
CA GLY A 61 23.71 -5.81 4.46
C GLY A 61 24.27 -6.74 5.53
#